data_AF-A0A7X9IDL7-F1
#
_entry.id   AF-A0A7X9IDL7-F1
#
_cell.length_a   1.000
_cell.length_b   1.000
_cell.length_c   1.000
_cell.angle_alpha   90.00
_cell.angle_beta   90.00
_cell.angle_gamma   90.00
#
_symmetry.space_group_name_H-M   'P 1'
#
loop_
_entity.id
_entity.type
_entity.pdbx_description
1 polymer ?
#
loop_
_entity_poly.entity_id
_entity_poly.type
_entity_poly.pdbx_seq_one_letter_code
_entity_poly.pdbx_strand_id
1 'polypeptide(L)'
;MSLLQLTTYGAIIFFFAAVITKTARIARLPVHLRWDLYPIPHEKGKSHYGGSYFENSAWWRKPQRKSLPAEIREMAVEIFFLRSVFRNNRPLWFFSYPLHLGLYALVGLVVCLKLSVLLSWSGVSFDETGVGFLPYVMSWLTIILAALGWILTFAGGLGLLGMRLFRSDLRA
;
A
#
# COMPACT_ATOMS: atom_id res chain seq x y z
N MET A 1 -26.08 10.14 19.79
CA MET A 1 -25.17 9.42 18.88
C MET A 1 -25.91 8.22 18.32
N SER A 2 -25.99 8.07 17.00
CA SER A 2 -26.64 6.89 16.41
C SER A 2 -25.79 5.64 16.61
N LEU A 3 -26.40 4.45 16.55
CA LEU A 3 -25.67 3.18 16.62
C LEU A 3 -24.54 3.12 15.57
N LEU A 4 -24.81 3.62 14.36
CA LEU A 4 -23.83 3.71 13.27
C LEU A 4 -22.62 4.59 13.64
N GLN A 5 -22.84 5.73 14.29
CA GLN A 5 -21.74 6.59 14.74
C GLN A 5 -20.91 5.90 15.81
N LEU A 6 -21.56 5.24 16.78
CA LEU A 6 -20.87 4.55 17.86
C LEU A 6 -19.99 3.41 17.34
N THR A 7 -20.53 2.57 16.44
CA THR A 7 -19.77 1.47 15.85
C THR A 7 -18.63 1.95 14.97
N THR A 8 -18.82 3.03 14.21
CA THR A 8 -17.78 3.62 13.37
C THR A 8 -16.61 4.13 14.20
N TYR A 9 -16.88 4.92 15.25
CA TYR A 9 -15.83 5.42 16.14
C TYR A 9 -15.15 4.29 16.91
N GLY A 10 -15.90 3.31 17.39
CA GLY A 10 -15.35 2.10 18.03
C GLY A 10 -14.41 1.33 17.11
N ALA A 11 -14.79 1.13 15.84
CA ALA A 11 -13.96 0.44 14.85
C ALA A 11 -12.66 1.19 14.55
N ILE A 12 -12.71 2.52 14.44
CA ILE A 12 -11.51 3.35 14.21
C ILE A 12 -10.55 3.23 15.40
N ILE A 13 -11.04 3.37 16.62
CA ILE A 13 -10.23 3.25 17.84
C ILE A 13 -9.58 1.86 17.91
N PHE A 14 -10.38 0.81 17.68
CA PHE A 14 -9.89 -0.56 17.67
C PHE A 14 -8.83 -0.79 16.59
N PHE A 15 -9.04 -0.29 15.36
CA PHE A 15 -8.08 -0.41 14.27
C PHE A 15 -6.72 0.17 14.67
N PHE A 16 -6.69 1.41 15.17
CA PHE A 16 -5.43 2.03 15.59
C PHE A 16 -4.78 1.32 16.77
N ALA A 17 -5.56 0.93 17.79
CA ALA A 17 -5.06 0.18 18.94
C ALA A 17 -4.42 -1.16 18.53
N ALA A 18 -5.09 -1.91 17.65
CA ALA A 18 -4.60 -3.19 17.14
C ALA A 18 -3.33 -3.02 16.30
N VAL A 19 -3.29 -2.02 15.40
CA VAL A 19 -2.11 -1.71 14.58
C VAL A 19 -0.92 -1.32 15.46
N ILE A 20 -1.10 -0.40 16.41
CA ILE A 20 -0.03 0.05 17.32
C ILE A 20 0.50 -1.13 18.14
N THR A 21 -0.40 -1.93 18.71
CA THR A 21 -0.02 -3.08 19.54
C THR A 21 0.76 -4.11 18.72
N LYS A 22 0.30 -4.43 17.50
CA LYS A 22 0.98 -5.38 16.61
C LYS A 22 2.33 -4.85 16.16
N THR A 23 2.43 -3.58 15.77
CA THR A 23 3.68 -2.95 15.35
C THR A 23 4.68 -2.89 16.51
N ALA A 24 4.25 -2.50 17.71
CA ALA A 24 5.11 -2.49 18.89
C ALA A 24 5.60 -3.90 19.25
N ARG A 25 4.74 -4.92 19.12
CA ARG A 25 5.13 -6.31 19.34
C ARG A 25 6.20 -6.75 18.34
N ILE A 26 6.02 -6.49 17.05
CA ILE A 26 6.99 -6.85 15.99
C ILE A 26 8.31 -6.10 16.18
N ALA A 27 8.27 -4.81 16.51
CA ALA A 27 9.46 -3.99 16.72
C ALA A 27 10.31 -4.46 17.91
N ARG A 28 9.69 -5.11 18.90
CA ARG A 28 10.35 -5.68 20.09
C ARG A 28 10.87 -7.11 19.89
N LEU A 29 10.56 -7.77 18.76
CA LEU A 29 11.09 -9.10 18.48
C LEU A 29 12.61 -9.04 18.25
N PRO A 30 13.37 -10.05 18.72
CA PRO A 30 14.79 -10.13 18.39
C PRO A 30 14.95 -10.30 16.88
N VAL A 31 16.11 -9.88 16.34
CA VAL A 31 16.34 -9.78 14.89
C VAL A 31 16.04 -11.09 14.15
N HIS A 32 16.40 -12.24 14.71
CA HIS A 32 16.13 -13.54 14.10
C HIS A 32 14.63 -13.91 14.02
N LEU A 33 13.78 -13.28 14.84
CA LEU A 33 12.31 -13.40 14.81
C LEU A 33 11.65 -12.32 13.96
N ARG A 34 12.42 -11.31 13.54
CA ARG A 34 11.96 -10.32 12.58
C ARG A 34 12.17 -10.93 11.20
N TRP A 35 11.09 -11.06 10.43
CA TRP A 35 11.21 -11.44 9.03
C TRP A 35 11.91 -10.32 8.27
N ASP A 36 13.20 -10.50 8.02
CA ASP A 36 13.95 -9.67 7.10
C ASP A 36 13.44 -9.97 5.68
N LEU A 37 12.93 -8.94 5.01
CA LEU A 37 12.52 -9.04 3.62
C LEU A 37 13.75 -9.39 2.79
N TYR A 38 13.65 -10.42 1.94
CA TYR A 38 14.66 -10.79 0.95
C TYR A 38 14.14 -10.39 -0.44
N PRO A 39 14.93 -9.75 -1.32
CA PRO A 39 16.29 -9.23 -1.14
C PRO A 39 16.40 -8.23 0.02
N ILE A 40 17.61 -7.91 0.50
CA ILE A 40 17.86 -6.95 1.59
C ILE A 40 18.26 -5.56 1.03
N PRO A 41 17.30 -4.69 0.65
CA PRO A 41 17.55 -3.40 0.02
C PRO A 41 18.47 -2.45 0.78
N HIS A 42 18.53 -2.56 2.10
CA HIS A 42 19.29 -1.65 2.93
C HIS A 42 20.80 -1.90 2.86
N GLU A 43 21.26 -3.04 2.31
CA GLU A 43 22.70 -3.32 2.15
C GLU A 43 23.30 -2.57 0.96
N LYS A 44 24.18 -1.60 1.25
CA LYS A 44 24.75 -0.72 0.23
C LYS A 44 25.57 -1.50 -0.81
N GLY A 45 25.18 -1.41 -2.07
CA GLY A 45 25.88 -2.00 -3.22
C GLY A 45 25.53 -3.47 -3.50
N LYS A 46 24.67 -4.08 -2.69
CA LYS A 46 24.26 -5.49 -2.83
C LYS A 46 22.77 -5.69 -3.15
N SER A 47 22.00 -4.60 -3.13
CA SER A 47 20.56 -4.63 -3.40
C SER A 47 20.19 -5.21 -4.78
N HIS A 48 21.03 -5.05 -5.79
CA HIS A 48 20.75 -5.49 -7.18
C HIS A 48 20.54 -7.01 -7.29
N TYR A 49 21.25 -7.81 -6.50
CA TYR A 49 21.17 -9.27 -6.53
C TYR A 49 20.65 -9.87 -5.21
N GLY A 50 20.24 -9.02 -4.27
CA GLY A 50 19.70 -9.43 -2.97
C GLY A 50 20.74 -9.96 -1.99
N GLY A 51 21.98 -9.51 -2.12
CA GLY A 51 23.05 -10.00 -1.26
C GLY A 51 23.00 -9.47 0.16
N SER A 52 23.50 -10.27 1.09
CA SER A 52 23.61 -9.91 2.51
C SER A 52 25.05 -9.51 2.90
N TYR A 53 25.20 -8.83 4.03
CA TYR A 53 26.52 -8.62 4.62
C TYR A 53 27.22 -9.94 4.99
N PHE A 54 26.47 -11.03 5.18
CA PHE A 54 27.00 -12.37 5.45
C PHE A 54 27.88 -12.94 4.33
N GLU A 55 27.74 -12.47 3.10
CA GLU A 55 28.59 -12.89 1.97
C GLU A 55 30.04 -12.40 2.10
N ASN A 56 30.28 -11.36 2.91
CA ASN A 56 31.61 -10.82 3.09
C ASN A 56 32.38 -11.68 4.11
N SER A 57 33.58 -12.13 3.75
CA SER A 57 34.50 -12.74 4.73
C SER A 57 34.83 -11.75 5.84
N ALA A 58 34.94 -12.26 7.07
CA ALA A 58 35.15 -11.45 8.28
C ALA A 58 34.17 -10.27 8.40
N TRP A 59 32.90 -10.46 8.01
CA TRP A 59 31.86 -9.42 8.06
C TRP A 59 31.73 -8.78 9.45
N TRP A 60 32.00 -9.53 10.53
CA TRP A 60 31.95 -9.06 11.91
C TRP A 60 33.00 -7.98 12.22
N ARG A 61 34.04 -7.83 11.39
CA ARG A 61 35.07 -6.77 11.52
C ARG A 61 34.78 -5.55 10.64
N LYS A 62 33.76 -5.59 9.79
CA LYS A 62 33.46 -4.54 8.79
C LYS A 62 32.29 -3.68 9.26
N PRO A 63 32.33 -2.36 9.07
CA PRO A 63 31.20 -1.49 9.39
C PRO A 63 30.02 -1.80 8.46
N GLN A 64 28.85 -2.04 9.05
CA GLN A 64 27.62 -2.30 8.31
C GLN A 64 27.09 -0.98 7.73
N ARG A 65 27.00 -0.89 6.39
CA ARG A 65 26.54 0.33 5.71
C ARG A 65 25.11 0.16 5.24
N LYS A 66 24.19 0.84 5.92
CA LYS A 66 22.78 0.88 5.55
C LYS A 66 22.49 2.03 4.57
N SER A 67 21.64 1.80 3.59
CA SER A 67 21.16 2.81 2.64
C SER A 67 19.64 2.93 2.66
N LEU A 68 19.12 3.87 3.45
CA LEU A 68 17.69 4.20 3.49
C LEU A 68 17.10 4.57 2.12
N PRO A 69 17.78 5.34 1.24
CA PRO A 69 17.22 5.66 -0.06
C PRO A 69 17.03 4.43 -0.97
N ALA A 70 17.94 3.46 -0.88
CA ALA A 70 17.82 2.21 -1.63
C ALA A 70 16.67 1.36 -1.10
N GLU A 71 16.50 1.32 0.23
CA GLU A 71 15.40 0.63 0.89
C GLU A 71 14.04 1.20 0.50
N ILE A 72 13.86 2.53 0.61
CA ILE A 72 12.63 3.21 0.22
C ILE A 72 12.33 2.96 -1.26
N ARG A 73 13.34 3.04 -2.14
CA ARG A 73 13.16 2.82 -3.58
C ARG A 73 12.69 1.40 -3.88
N GLU A 74 13.34 0.38 -3.35
CA GLU A 74 12.95 -1.01 -3.61
C GLU A 74 11.57 -1.31 -3.03
N MET A 75 11.27 -0.83 -1.82
CA MET A 75 9.93 -0.95 -1.24
C MET A 75 8.87 -0.26 -2.09
N ALA A 76 9.14 0.96 -2.59
CA ALA A 76 8.21 1.67 -3.46
C ALA A 76 7.96 0.90 -4.76
N VAL A 77 9.00 0.35 -5.39
CA VAL A 77 8.84 -0.46 -6.61
C VAL A 77 8.03 -1.72 -6.33
N GLU A 78 8.25 -2.39 -5.21
CA GLU A 78 7.49 -3.58 -4.85
C GLU A 78 6.03 -3.25 -4.52
N ILE A 79 5.77 -2.18 -3.78
CA ILE A 79 4.41 -1.75 -3.43
C ILE A 79 3.65 -1.29 -4.68
N PHE A 80 4.22 -0.38 -5.48
CA PHE A 80 3.50 0.19 -6.62
C PHE A 80 3.37 -0.77 -7.79
N PHE A 81 4.37 -1.60 -8.07
CA PHE A 81 4.41 -2.45 -9.27
C PHE A 81 4.30 -3.95 -9.00
N LEU A 82 4.39 -4.40 -7.75
CA LEU A 82 4.40 -5.82 -7.39
C LEU A 82 5.44 -6.60 -8.20
N ARG A 83 6.64 -6.04 -8.31
CA ARG A 83 7.71 -6.54 -9.19
C ARG A 83 8.06 -8.00 -8.89
N SER A 84 8.09 -8.41 -7.63
CA SER A 84 8.35 -9.80 -7.24
C SER A 84 7.27 -10.74 -7.77
N VAL A 85 6.00 -10.37 -7.63
CA VAL A 85 4.87 -11.14 -8.16
C VAL A 85 4.93 -11.22 -9.68
N PHE A 86 5.26 -10.11 -10.36
CA PHE A 86 5.44 -10.12 -11.82
C PHE A 86 6.52 -11.10 -12.29
N ARG A 87 7.63 -11.18 -11.56
CA ARG A 87 8.75 -12.07 -11.93
C ARG A 87 8.47 -13.53 -11.59
N ASN A 88 7.83 -13.79 -10.45
CA ASN A 88 7.71 -15.14 -9.90
C ASN A 88 6.36 -15.81 -10.20
N ASN A 89 5.28 -15.03 -10.43
CA ASN A 89 3.94 -15.55 -10.70
C ASN A 89 3.13 -14.57 -11.57
N ARG A 90 3.44 -14.54 -12.87
CA ARG A 90 2.76 -13.67 -13.85
C ARG A 90 1.23 -13.83 -13.87
N PRO A 91 0.66 -15.05 -13.83
CA PRO A 91 -0.80 -15.20 -13.79
C PRO A 91 -1.44 -14.49 -12.59
N LEU A 92 -0.81 -14.57 -11.41
CA LEU A 92 -1.30 -13.89 -10.21
C LEU A 92 -1.17 -12.36 -10.32
N TRP A 93 -0.10 -11.88 -10.97
CA TRP A 93 0.14 -10.45 -11.18
C TRP A 93 -0.96 -9.78 -12.01
N PHE A 94 -1.48 -10.45 -13.05
CA PHE A 94 -2.52 -9.89 -13.92
C PHE A 94 -3.80 -9.47 -13.18
N PHE A 95 -4.12 -10.11 -12.05
CA PHE A 95 -5.26 -9.72 -11.23
C PHE A 95 -4.86 -8.93 -9.99
N SER A 96 -3.69 -9.21 -9.42
CA SER A 96 -3.18 -8.49 -8.24
C SER A 96 -2.84 -7.04 -8.57
N TYR A 97 -2.21 -6.77 -9.73
CA TYR A 97 -1.78 -5.41 -10.07
C TYR A 97 -2.96 -4.46 -10.32
N PRO A 98 -3.98 -4.82 -11.14
CA PRO A 98 -5.21 -4.02 -11.23
C PRO A 98 -5.88 -3.82 -9.88
N LEU A 99 -5.96 -4.86 -9.03
CA LEU A 99 -6.51 -4.70 -7.68
C LEU A 99 -5.76 -3.62 -6.88
N HIS A 100 -4.43 -3.66 -6.84
CA HIS A 100 -3.64 -2.68 -6.09
C HIS A 100 -3.75 -1.28 -6.68
N LEU A 101 -3.73 -1.16 -8.02
CA LEU A 101 -3.93 0.11 -8.71
C LEU A 101 -5.31 0.71 -8.38
N GLY A 102 -6.36 -0.13 -8.34
CA GLY A 102 -7.69 0.25 -7.91
C GLY A 102 -7.73 0.73 -6.46
N LEU A 103 -7.07 0.01 -5.54
CA LEU A 103 -6.94 0.42 -4.14
C LEU A 103 -6.21 1.77 -4.01
N TYR A 104 -5.15 2.01 -4.77
CA TYR A 104 -4.46 3.30 -4.78
C TYR A 104 -5.36 4.42 -5.29
N ALA A 105 -6.16 4.17 -6.32
CA ALA A 105 -7.15 5.14 -6.81
C ALA A 105 -8.23 5.44 -5.75
N LEU A 106 -8.71 4.43 -5.02
CA LEU A 106 -9.67 4.62 -3.92
C LEU A 106 -9.07 5.37 -2.72
N VAL A 107 -7.81 5.12 -2.39
CA VAL A 107 -7.09 5.94 -1.38
C VAL A 107 -6.97 7.37 -1.86
N GLY A 108 -6.59 7.58 -3.12
CA GLY A 108 -6.54 8.90 -3.76
C GLY A 108 -7.90 9.61 -3.73
N LEU A 109 -8.99 8.88 -3.97
CA LEU A 109 -10.35 9.39 -3.85
C LEU A 109 -10.64 9.91 -2.44
N VAL A 110 -10.36 9.11 -1.41
CA VAL A 110 -10.56 9.53 -0.01
C VAL A 110 -9.72 10.77 0.32
N VAL A 111 -8.49 10.85 -0.17
CA VAL A 111 -7.64 12.04 0.01
C VAL A 111 -8.24 13.25 -0.69
N CYS A 112 -8.71 13.12 -1.93
CA CYS A 112 -9.36 14.20 -2.67
C CYS A 112 -10.61 14.69 -1.93
N LEU A 113 -11.49 13.79 -1.49
CA LEU A 113 -12.70 14.14 -0.74
C LEU A 113 -12.37 14.89 0.56
N LYS A 114 -11.37 14.42 1.32
CA LYS A 114 -10.92 15.11 2.53
C LYS A 114 -10.33 16.48 2.21
N LEU A 115 -9.55 16.60 1.14
CA LEU A 115 -8.96 17.87 0.73
C LEU A 115 -10.04 18.87 0.30
N SER A 116 -11.08 18.42 -0.43
CA SER A 116 -12.23 19.26 -0.77
C SER A 116 -12.92 19.83 0.48
N VAL A 117 -13.11 19.02 1.52
CA VAL A 117 -13.67 19.49 2.81
C VAL A 117 -12.74 20.49 3.51
N LEU A 118 -11.42 20.27 3.49
CA LEU A 118 -10.47 21.21 4.10
C LEU A 118 -10.45 22.54 3.35
N LEU A 119 -10.54 22.51 2.02
CA LEU A 119 -10.58 23.71 1.17
C LEU A 119 -11.92 24.44 1.27
N SER A 120 -13.03 23.76 1.54
CA SER A 120 -14.31 24.43 1.76
C SER A 120 -14.32 25.31 3.00
N TRP A 121 -13.49 24.99 4.01
CA TRP A 121 -13.28 25.87 5.16
C TRP A 121 -12.57 27.18 4.81
N SER A 122 -11.85 27.24 3.68
CA SER A 122 -11.27 28.48 3.15
C SER A 122 -12.22 29.28 2.23
N GLY A 123 -13.48 28.87 2.12
CA GLY A 123 -14.51 29.56 1.31
C GLY A 123 -14.61 29.08 -0.15
N VAL A 124 -13.95 27.97 -0.51
CA VAL A 124 -14.08 27.36 -1.83
C VAL A 124 -15.24 26.36 -1.84
N SER A 125 -16.33 26.68 -2.54
CA SER A 125 -17.46 25.75 -2.68
C SER A 125 -17.18 24.68 -3.73
N PHE A 126 -17.32 23.40 -3.35
CA PHE A 126 -17.20 22.24 -4.24
C PHE A 126 -18.55 21.62 -4.62
N ASP A 127 -19.65 22.34 -4.35
CA ASP A 127 -21.02 21.93 -4.66
C ASP A 127 -21.33 22.11 -6.16
N GLU A 128 -22.53 21.71 -6.59
CA GLU A 128 -23.00 21.83 -7.99
C GLU A 128 -22.99 23.29 -8.51
N THR A 129 -23.00 24.26 -7.61
CA THR A 129 -22.93 25.70 -7.90
C THR A 129 -21.51 26.26 -7.91
N GLY A 130 -20.51 25.45 -7.58
CA GLY A 130 -19.10 25.82 -7.50
C GLY A 130 -18.54 26.20 -8.88
N VAL A 131 -18.55 27.48 -9.20
CA VAL A 131 -17.93 28.03 -10.41
C VAL A 131 -16.46 28.35 -10.16
N GLY A 132 -15.57 27.54 -10.73
CA GLY A 132 -14.13 27.77 -10.65
C GLY A 132 -13.30 26.62 -11.22
N PHE A 133 -12.07 26.92 -11.63
CA PHE A 133 -11.15 25.92 -12.17
C PHE A 133 -10.83 24.80 -11.17
N LEU A 134 -10.61 25.16 -9.90
CA LEU A 134 -10.22 24.21 -8.86
C LEU A 134 -11.34 23.21 -8.51
N PRO A 135 -12.60 23.63 -8.23
CA PRO A 135 -13.71 22.70 -8.06
C PRO A 135 -13.97 21.80 -9.27
N TYR A 136 -13.85 22.35 -10.49
CA TYR A 136 -14.02 21.58 -11.73
C TYR A 136 -13.01 20.43 -11.84
N VAL A 137 -11.71 20.72 -11.63
CA VAL A 137 -10.64 19.72 -11.69
C VAL A 137 -10.83 18.67 -10.59
N MET A 138 -11.14 19.09 -9.36
CA MET A 138 -11.36 18.18 -8.23
C MET A 138 -12.57 17.25 -8.46
N SER A 139 -13.65 17.76 -9.06
CA SER A 139 -14.84 16.96 -9.39
C SER A 139 -14.52 15.86 -10.40
N TRP A 140 -13.89 16.23 -11.54
CA TRP A 140 -13.48 15.24 -12.54
C TRP A 140 -12.47 14.23 -12.00
N LEU A 141 -11.49 14.69 -11.22
CA LEU A 141 -10.51 13.81 -10.58
C LEU A 141 -11.19 12.80 -9.65
N THR A 142 -12.16 13.26 -8.85
CA THR A 142 -12.94 12.42 -7.94
C THR A 142 -13.73 11.36 -8.72
N ILE A 143 -14.40 11.74 -9.81
CA ILE A 143 -15.16 10.82 -10.67
C ILE A 143 -14.24 9.77 -11.30
N ILE A 144 -13.11 10.20 -11.87
CA ILE A 144 -12.15 9.30 -12.53
C ILE A 144 -11.55 8.33 -11.52
N LEU A 145 -11.08 8.81 -10.37
CA LEU A 145 -10.51 7.97 -9.31
C LEU A 145 -11.54 7.00 -8.75
N ALA A 146 -12.79 7.43 -8.58
CA ALA A 146 -13.87 6.56 -8.15
C ALA A 146 -14.16 5.47 -9.20
N ALA A 147 -14.40 5.84 -10.46
CA ALA A 147 -14.71 4.89 -11.52
C ALA A 147 -13.60 3.86 -11.71
N LEU A 148 -12.35 4.32 -11.87
CA LEU A 148 -11.18 3.43 -12.02
C LEU A 148 -10.96 2.60 -10.76
N GLY A 149 -11.05 3.22 -9.58
CA GLY A 149 -10.87 2.55 -8.30
C GLY A 149 -11.84 1.39 -8.11
N TRP A 150 -13.13 1.61 -8.35
CA TRP A 150 -14.16 0.58 -8.23
C TRP A 150 -13.98 -0.53 -9.27
N ILE A 151 -13.83 -0.18 -10.56
CA ILE A 151 -13.74 -1.16 -11.65
C ILE A 151 -12.53 -2.06 -11.45
N LEU A 152 -11.35 -1.47 -11.21
CA LEU A 152 -10.10 -2.23 -11.09
C LEU A 152 -10.06 -3.08 -9.82
N THR A 153 -10.53 -2.54 -8.68
CA THR A 153 -10.57 -3.28 -7.41
C THR A 153 -11.54 -4.45 -7.51
N PHE A 154 -12.73 -4.24 -8.07
CA PHE A 154 -13.73 -5.29 -8.20
C PHE A 154 -13.29 -6.39 -9.17
N ALA A 155 -12.85 -6.02 -10.37
CA ALA A 155 -12.39 -6.98 -11.36
C ALA A 155 -11.15 -7.76 -10.88
N GLY A 156 -10.16 -7.08 -10.30
CA GLY A 156 -8.98 -7.70 -9.72
C GLY A 156 -9.31 -8.62 -8.55
N GLY A 157 -10.22 -8.19 -7.66
CA GLY A 157 -10.70 -8.98 -6.52
C GLY A 157 -11.44 -10.25 -6.95
N LEU A 158 -12.36 -10.15 -7.90
CA LEU A 158 -13.06 -11.31 -8.48
C LEU A 158 -12.07 -12.28 -9.16
N GLY A 159 -11.11 -11.75 -9.91
CA GLY A 159 -10.09 -12.56 -10.55
C GLY A 159 -9.21 -13.32 -9.56
N LEU A 160 -8.79 -12.67 -8.48
CA LEU A 160 -8.02 -13.32 -7.41
C LEU A 160 -8.85 -14.36 -6.65
N LEU A 161 -10.12 -14.07 -6.37
CA LEU A 161 -11.03 -15.03 -5.76
C LEU A 161 -11.22 -16.24 -6.66
N GLY A 162 -11.46 -16.03 -7.97
CA GLY A 162 -11.55 -17.09 -8.96
C GLY A 162 -10.28 -17.94 -9.00
N MET A 163 -9.09 -17.32 -9.06
CA MET A 163 -7.84 -18.07 -9.01
C MET A 163 -7.72 -18.91 -7.73
N ARG A 164 -8.04 -18.36 -6.56
CA ARG A 164 -8.03 -19.13 -5.30
C ARG A 164 -9.04 -20.29 -5.31
N LEU A 165 -10.20 -20.09 -5.93
CA LEU A 165 -11.26 -21.08 -6.02
C LEU A 165 -11.01 -22.15 -7.07
N PHE A 166 -10.19 -21.95 -8.10
CA PHE A 166 -9.99 -22.95 -9.16
C PHE A 166 -8.59 -23.54 -9.18
N ARG A 167 -7.60 -22.85 -8.64
CA ARG A 167 -6.21 -23.30 -8.59
C ARG A 167 -5.92 -23.99 -7.26
N SER A 168 -5.66 -25.29 -7.31
CA SER A 168 -5.31 -26.09 -6.13
C SER A 168 -3.98 -25.66 -5.51
N ASP A 169 -3.03 -25.17 -6.31
CA ASP A 169 -1.72 -24.70 -5.84
C ASP A 169 -1.78 -23.43 -4.96
N LEU A 170 -2.92 -22.74 -4.95
CA LEU A 170 -3.15 -21.52 -4.15
C LEU A 170 -4.07 -21.75 -2.95
N ARG A 171 -4.47 -23.00 -2.68
CA ARG A 171 -5.26 -23.38 -1.51
C ARG A 171 -4.30 -23.84 -0.41
N ALA A 172 -4.44 -23.24 0.77
CA ALA A 172 -3.69 -23.62 1.97
C ALA A 172 -4.25 -24.89 2.59
#